data_AF-A0A7S4UXX6-F1
#
_entry.id   AF-A0A7S4UXX6-F1
#
_cell.length_a   1.000
_cell.length_b   1.000
_cell.length_c   1.000
_cell.angle_alpha   90.00
_cell.angle_beta   90.00
_cell.angle_gamma   90.00
#
_symmetry.space_group_name_H-M   'P 1'
#
loop_
_entity.id
_entity.type
_entity.pdbx_description
1 polymer ?
#
loop_
_entity_poly.entity_id
_entity_poly.type
_entity_poly.pdbx_seq_one_letter_code
_entity_poly.pdbx_strand_id
1 'polypeptide(L)'
;DGMTLSMQDQQMMLRWVHDNIEAFGGDPNRVGVGGESSAAWDIVRHLMHPRGRQFFHRAVISSPPAYFNRYDEERLGRSPSLTEQKAQSDLQFRKLAKLRGCASGVNLDVDVDCLLRVPAELIDPAGDFSGIYDPGPDLSMLLGESRRHLRKVDIIMGHNRDDSGSWWGEGFTMPHINFTREDFRKWAERSWHGFSPRVFEAYDRPEEVDRIRPDHSTSVWFRTASLAVLHQHFMCPAFAAAGTWANAGLNPYVYRFDQIPKDKKVICSAMVCDGTETVANLNGVGSCHGCDIPFWFQQGSLLSNDQ
;
A
#
# COMPACT_ATOMS: atom_id res chain seq x y z
N ASP A 1 4.19 6.70 -22.59
CA ASP A 1 3.12 7.16 -21.66
C ASP A 1 3.35 6.75 -20.20
N GLY A 2 4.35 5.93 -19.88
CA GLY A 2 4.78 5.68 -18.49
C GLY A 2 3.84 4.82 -17.64
N MET A 3 2.66 4.45 -18.13
CA MET A 3 1.69 3.63 -17.39
C MET A 3 2.00 2.13 -17.50
N THR A 4 1.93 1.43 -16.37
CA THR A 4 2.05 -0.04 -16.31
C THR A 4 0.88 -0.75 -17.00
N LEU A 5 1.03 -2.04 -17.28
CA LEU A 5 -0.06 -2.86 -17.83
C LEU A 5 -1.26 -2.92 -16.86
N SER A 6 -1.03 -3.07 -15.56
CA SER A 6 -2.10 -3.08 -14.55
C SER A 6 -2.92 -1.78 -14.54
N MET A 7 -2.27 -0.62 -14.75
CA MET A 7 -2.97 0.64 -14.87
C MET A 7 -3.79 0.74 -16.16
N GLN A 8 -3.31 0.16 -17.26
CA GLN A 8 -4.05 0.12 -18.52
C GLN A 8 -5.31 -0.75 -18.39
N ASP A 9 -5.22 -1.89 -17.69
CA ASP A 9 -6.36 -2.75 -17.40
C ASP A 9 -7.43 -2.00 -16.58
N GLN A 10 -7.00 -1.28 -15.54
CA GLN A 10 -7.90 -0.44 -14.76
C GLN A 10 -8.53 0.69 -15.59
N GLN A 11 -7.79 1.31 -16.53
CA GLN A 11 -8.38 2.31 -17.42
C GLN A 11 -9.41 1.71 -18.38
N MET A 12 -9.16 0.51 -18.89
CA MET A 12 -10.12 -0.21 -19.72
C MET A 12 -11.40 -0.51 -18.94
N MET A 13 -11.26 -0.96 -17.68
CA MET A 13 -12.39 -1.20 -16.78
C MET A 13 -13.18 0.08 -16.48
N LEU A 14 -12.50 1.19 -16.18
CA LEU A 14 -13.15 2.49 -15.95
C LEU A 14 -13.91 2.98 -17.19
N ARG A 15 -13.32 2.82 -18.38
CA ARG A 15 -13.99 3.12 -19.65
C ARG A 15 -15.21 2.22 -19.86
N TRP A 16 -15.08 0.92 -19.60
CA TRP A 16 -16.20 -0.01 -19.75
C TRP A 16 -17.35 0.39 -18.83
N VAL A 17 -17.09 0.74 -17.56
CA VAL A 17 -18.11 1.24 -16.64
C VAL A 17 -18.75 2.50 -17.21
N HIS A 18 -17.96 3.49 -17.61
CA HIS A 18 -18.49 4.71 -18.21
C HIS A 18 -19.40 4.44 -19.42
N ASP A 19 -19.01 3.53 -20.31
CA ASP A 19 -19.72 3.27 -21.57
C ASP A 19 -20.95 2.36 -21.39
N ASN A 20 -21.05 1.61 -20.28
CA ASN A 20 -22.07 0.56 -20.11
C ASN A 20 -22.96 0.70 -18.87
N ILE A 21 -22.56 1.48 -17.85
CA ILE A 21 -23.25 1.47 -16.55
C ILE A 21 -24.70 1.98 -16.61
N GLU A 22 -25.04 2.80 -17.60
CA GLU A 22 -26.43 3.24 -17.84
C GLU A 22 -27.38 2.06 -18.06
N ALA A 23 -26.92 1.00 -18.75
CA ALA A 23 -27.72 -0.21 -18.98
C ALA A 23 -28.04 -0.98 -17.69
N PHE A 24 -27.27 -0.74 -16.63
CA PHE A 24 -27.45 -1.32 -15.29
C PHE A 24 -28.14 -0.34 -14.32
N GLY A 25 -28.60 0.82 -14.82
CA GLY A 25 -29.27 1.85 -14.01
C GLY A 25 -28.34 2.78 -13.25
N GLY A 26 -27.03 2.77 -13.54
CA GLY A 26 -26.09 3.76 -13.00
C GLY A 26 -25.97 5.02 -13.85
N ASP A 27 -25.26 6.02 -13.34
CA ASP A 27 -24.99 7.29 -14.03
C ASP A 27 -23.48 7.41 -14.30
N PRO A 28 -23.03 7.44 -15.56
CA PRO A 28 -21.62 7.52 -15.92
C PRO A 28 -20.96 8.83 -15.45
N ASN A 29 -21.75 9.88 -15.22
CA ASN A 29 -21.27 11.16 -14.67
C ASN A 29 -21.20 11.17 -13.14
N ARG A 30 -21.52 10.05 -12.48
CA ARG A 30 -21.50 9.90 -11.02
C ARG A 30 -20.72 8.69 -10.54
N VAL A 31 -19.82 8.16 -11.36
CA VAL A 31 -18.90 7.08 -10.99
C VAL A 31 -17.94 7.53 -9.89
N GLY A 32 -17.82 6.71 -8.83
CA GLY A 32 -16.83 6.87 -7.76
C GLY A 32 -15.94 5.62 -7.67
N VAL A 33 -14.67 5.83 -7.35
CA VAL A 33 -13.69 4.75 -7.13
C VAL A 33 -13.27 4.72 -5.66
N GLY A 34 -13.04 3.52 -5.13
CA GLY A 34 -12.55 3.31 -3.78
C GLY A 34 -11.47 2.23 -3.80
N GLY A 35 -10.38 2.45 -3.09
CA GLY A 35 -9.27 1.51 -3.05
C GLY A 35 -8.51 1.60 -1.73
N GLU A 36 -7.91 0.48 -1.36
CA GLU A 36 -7.07 0.32 -0.18
C GLU A 36 -5.65 -0.08 -0.61
N SER A 37 -4.64 0.34 0.15
CA SER A 37 -3.24 -0.01 -0.08
C SER A 37 -2.76 0.27 -1.51
N SER A 38 -2.28 -0.73 -2.23
CA SER A 38 -1.87 -0.62 -3.64
C SER A 38 -2.96 -0.06 -4.55
N ALA A 39 -4.22 -0.41 -4.34
CA ALA A 39 -5.34 0.12 -5.12
C ALA A 39 -5.59 1.61 -4.82
N ALA A 40 -5.38 2.04 -3.56
CA ALA A 40 -5.44 3.46 -3.20
C ALA A 40 -4.33 4.25 -3.92
N TRP A 41 -3.14 3.67 -4.03
CA TRP A 41 -2.04 4.25 -4.79
C TRP A 41 -2.35 4.35 -6.29
N ASP A 42 -2.97 3.32 -6.87
CA ASP A 42 -3.39 3.35 -8.27
C ASP A 42 -4.45 4.43 -8.55
N ILE A 43 -5.38 4.68 -7.61
CA ILE A 43 -6.32 5.82 -7.71
C ILE A 43 -5.56 7.15 -7.74
N VAL A 44 -4.56 7.33 -6.89
CA VAL A 44 -3.68 8.53 -6.92
C VAL A 44 -3.02 8.67 -8.29
N ARG A 45 -2.55 7.58 -8.89
CA ARG A 45 -1.97 7.61 -10.24
C ARG A 45 -3.01 7.97 -11.32
N HIS A 46 -4.23 7.42 -11.26
CA HIS A 46 -5.29 7.78 -12.21
C HIS A 46 -5.72 9.24 -12.09
N LEU A 47 -5.67 9.83 -10.89
CA LEU A 47 -5.88 11.26 -10.69
C LEU A 47 -4.84 12.11 -11.42
N MET A 48 -3.60 11.64 -11.53
CA MET A 48 -2.51 12.31 -12.23
C MET A 48 -2.55 12.14 -13.75
N HIS A 49 -3.07 11.01 -14.24
CA HIS A 49 -3.15 10.75 -15.68
C HIS A 49 -4.49 11.19 -16.29
N PRO A 50 -4.51 12.11 -17.28
CA PRO A 50 -5.75 12.60 -17.90
C PRO A 50 -6.65 11.50 -18.46
N ARG A 51 -6.08 10.37 -18.92
CA ARG A 51 -6.82 9.27 -19.54
C ARG A 51 -7.70 8.51 -18.55
N GLY A 52 -7.25 8.32 -17.30
CA GLY A 52 -8.03 7.63 -16.26
C GLY A 52 -9.01 8.56 -15.55
N ARG A 53 -8.57 9.77 -15.20
CA ARG A 53 -9.35 10.77 -14.45
C ARG A 53 -10.72 11.11 -15.05
N GLN A 54 -10.87 11.04 -16.37
CA GLN A 54 -12.13 11.42 -17.02
C GLN A 54 -13.30 10.47 -16.73
N PHE A 55 -13.04 9.27 -16.19
CA PHE A 55 -14.05 8.24 -15.99
C PHE A 55 -14.58 8.14 -14.56
N PHE A 56 -14.10 8.96 -13.63
CA PHE A 56 -14.60 8.99 -12.25
C PHE A 56 -14.60 10.40 -11.67
N HIS A 57 -15.50 10.62 -10.71
CA HIS A 57 -15.83 11.94 -10.16
C HIS A 57 -15.64 12.00 -8.65
N ARG A 58 -15.45 10.83 -8.00
CA ARG A 58 -15.19 10.71 -6.56
C ARG A 58 -14.15 9.65 -6.30
N ALA A 59 -13.32 9.85 -5.29
CA ALA A 59 -12.26 8.92 -4.91
C ALA A 59 -12.24 8.72 -3.39
N VAL A 60 -12.22 7.46 -2.96
CA VAL A 60 -11.89 7.06 -1.58
C VAL A 60 -10.53 6.36 -1.60
N ILE A 61 -9.57 6.93 -0.89
CA ILE A 61 -8.16 6.53 -0.90
C ILE A 61 -7.79 6.08 0.52
N SER A 62 -7.83 4.78 0.80
CA SER A 62 -7.50 4.21 2.11
C SER A 62 -6.08 3.69 2.17
N SER A 63 -5.34 4.14 3.19
CA SER A 63 -3.99 3.70 3.51
C SER A 63 -3.08 3.63 2.27
N PRO A 64 -2.98 4.70 1.45
CA PRO A 64 -2.12 4.69 0.28
C PRO A 64 -0.66 4.60 0.73
N PRO A 65 0.08 3.57 0.33
CA PRO A 65 1.49 3.46 0.65
C PRO A 65 2.26 4.52 -0.14
N ALA A 66 2.89 5.43 0.58
CA ALA A 66 3.97 6.24 0.04
C ALA A 66 5.19 5.34 -0.10
N TYR A 67 5.22 4.63 -1.22
CA TYR A 67 6.39 3.96 -1.72
C TYR A 67 7.44 5.06 -2.00
N PHE A 68 8.34 5.28 -1.03
CA PHE A 68 9.46 6.19 -1.21
C PHE A 68 10.38 5.63 -2.27
N ASN A 69 10.27 6.21 -3.45
CA ASN A 69 11.35 6.24 -4.42
C ASN A 69 12.56 7.01 -3.87
N ARG A 70 12.44 7.64 -2.70
CA ARG A 70 13.49 8.39 -2.02
C ARG A 70 14.75 7.57 -1.72
N TYR A 71 14.65 6.26 -1.49
CA TYR A 71 15.85 5.46 -1.27
C TYR A 71 16.68 5.33 -2.56
N ASP A 72 16.04 5.00 -3.69
CA ASP A 72 16.72 4.94 -4.98
C ASP A 72 17.07 6.35 -5.49
N GLU A 73 16.22 7.35 -5.28
CA GLU A 73 16.47 8.75 -5.66
C GLU A 73 17.62 9.37 -4.90
N GLU A 74 17.76 9.09 -3.61
CA GLU A 74 18.83 9.63 -2.79
C GLU A 74 20.13 8.81 -2.95
N ARG A 75 20.02 7.50 -3.20
CA ARG A 75 21.16 6.66 -3.62
C ARG A 75 21.70 7.06 -4.99
N LEU A 76 20.82 7.37 -5.94
CA LEU A 76 21.16 7.73 -7.33
C LEU A 76 21.37 9.24 -7.50
N GLY A 77 20.95 10.06 -6.54
CA GLY A 77 20.87 11.52 -6.65
C GLY A 77 19.82 12.01 -7.67
N ARG A 78 18.94 11.13 -8.16
CA ARG A 78 17.92 11.38 -9.18
C ARG A 78 16.88 10.26 -9.24
N SER A 79 15.71 10.53 -9.80
CA SER A 79 14.74 9.47 -10.13
C SER A 79 15.32 8.45 -11.12
N PRO A 80 15.09 7.13 -10.93
CA PRO A 80 15.42 6.11 -11.91
C PRO A 80 14.74 6.42 -13.25
N SER A 81 15.46 6.24 -14.36
CA SER A 81 14.89 6.34 -15.70
C SER A 81 13.95 5.17 -15.99
N LEU A 82 13.01 5.34 -16.93
CA LEU A 82 12.13 4.25 -17.38
C LEU A 82 12.91 3.01 -17.83
N THR A 83 14.10 3.20 -18.42
CA THR A 83 14.99 2.10 -18.83
C THR A 83 15.50 1.30 -17.63
N GLU A 84 15.90 1.98 -16.54
CA GLU A 84 16.37 1.33 -15.32
C GLU A 84 15.24 0.58 -14.61
N GLN A 85 14.06 1.19 -14.54
CA GLN A 85 12.86 0.56 -13.99
C GLN A 85 12.47 -0.68 -14.80
N LYS A 86 12.49 -0.58 -16.14
CA LYS A 86 12.24 -1.73 -17.02
C LYS A 86 13.28 -2.82 -16.82
N ALA A 87 14.56 -2.48 -16.66
CA ALA A 87 15.60 -3.48 -16.43
C ALA A 87 15.40 -4.22 -15.10
N GLN A 88 14.98 -3.52 -14.04
CA GLN A 88 14.60 -4.12 -12.77
C GLN A 88 13.37 -5.03 -12.91
N SER A 89 12.39 -4.60 -13.70
CA SER A 89 11.23 -5.41 -14.09
C SER A 89 11.60 -6.70 -14.80
N ASP A 90 12.41 -6.60 -15.85
CA ASP A 90 12.85 -7.77 -16.61
C ASP A 90 13.64 -8.73 -15.71
N LEU A 91 14.40 -8.21 -14.73
CA LEU A 91 15.13 -9.03 -13.76
C LEU A 91 14.18 -9.81 -12.83
N GLN A 92 13.15 -9.15 -12.27
CA GLN A 92 12.18 -9.83 -11.41
C GLN A 92 11.35 -10.84 -12.19
N PHE A 93 10.91 -10.48 -13.41
CA PHE A 93 10.24 -11.40 -14.32
C PHE A 93 11.08 -12.67 -14.57
N ARG A 94 12.36 -12.52 -14.89
CA ARG A 94 13.26 -13.67 -15.12
C ARG A 94 13.46 -14.53 -13.88
N LYS A 95 13.51 -13.93 -12.68
CA LYS A 95 13.58 -14.68 -11.42
C LYS A 95 12.31 -15.51 -11.21
N LEU A 96 11.14 -14.91 -11.41
CA LEU A 96 9.85 -15.60 -11.34
C LEU A 96 9.78 -16.75 -12.36
N ALA A 97 10.09 -16.47 -13.62
CA ALA A 97 10.12 -17.47 -14.68
C ALA A 97 11.05 -18.64 -14.32
N LYS A 98 12.25 -18.34 -13.79
CA LYS A 98 13.19 -19.37 -13.33
C LYS A 98 12.63 -20.18 -12.17
N LEU A 99 12.04 -19.53 -11.18
CA LEU A 99 11.46 -20.17 -10.00
C LEU A 99 10.34 -21.16 -10.36
N ARG A 100 9.59 -20.86 -11.43
CA ARG A 100 8.51 -21.73 -11.94
C ARG A 100 8.92 -22.70 -13.04
N GLY A 101 10.21 -22.77 -13.36
CA GLY A 101 10.71 -23.62 -14.44
C GLY A 101 10.27 -23.17 -15.84
N CYS A 102 9.81 -21.92 -15.97
CA CYS A 102 9.36 -21.31 -17.21
C CYS A 102 10.46 -20.55 -17.96
N ALA A 103 11.63 -20.32 -17.36
CA ALA A 103 12.74 -19.63 -18.01
C ALA A 103 13.32 -20.48 -19.16
N SER A 104 12.82 -20.27 -20.38
CA SER A 104 13.19 -21.01 -21.59
C SER A 104 14.52 -20.55 -22.19
N GLY A 105 14.91 -19.30 -21.95
CA GLY A 105 16.05 -18.66 -22.60
C GLY A 105 15.85 -18.36 -24.09
N VAL A 106 14.65 -18.59 -24.62
CA VAL A 106 14.29 -18.35 -26.03
C VAL A 106 13.87 -16.89 -26.23
N ASN A 107 12.77 -16.48 -25.59
CA ASN A 107 12.30 -15.09 -25.51
C ASN A 107 11.28 -14.94 -24.36
N LEU A 108 10.88 -13.70 -24.07
CA LEU A 108 9.92 -13.39 -23.00
C LEU A 108 8.53 -13.98 -23.26
N ASP A 109 8.08 -14.06 -24.51
CA ASP A 109 6.73 -14.55 -24.84
C ASP A 109 6.55 -16.01 -24.47
N VAL A 110 7.56 -16.86 -24.74
CA VAL A 110 7.56 -18.28 -24.34
C VAL A 110 7.54 -18.42 -22.82
N ASP A 111 8.28 -17.57 -22.11
CA ASP A 111 8.32 -17.58 -20.64
C ASP A 111 6.95 -17.14 -20.07
N VAL A 112 6.30 -16.14 -20.68
CA VAL A 112 4.94 -15.68 -20.32
C VAL A 112 3.90 -16.79 -20.56
N ASP A 113 3.91 -17.42 -21.74
CA ASP A 113 2.96 -18.50 -22.08
C ASP A 113 3.06 -19.67 -21.10
N CYS A 114 4.26 -19.99 -20.64
CA CYS A 114 4.46 -20.98 -19.59
C CYS A 114 3.88 -20.50 -18.25
N LEU A 115 4.18 -19.27 -17.83
CA LEU A 115 3.70 -18.69 -16.57
C LEU A 115 2.16 -18.61 -16.51
N LEU A 116 1.49 -18.32 -17.63
CA LEU A 116 0.02 -18.31 -17.72
C LEU A 116 -0.63 -19.69 -17.47
N ARG A 117 0.15 -20.78 -17.52
CA ARG A 117 -0.32 -22.14 -17.21
C ARG A 117 0.03 -22.59 -15.80
N VAL A 118 0.84 -21.81 -15.08
CA VAL A 118 1.14 -22.08 -13.68
C VAL A 118 -0.11 -21.73 -12.85
N PRO A 119 -0.57 -22.62 -11.95
CA PRO A 119 -1.67 -22.30 -11.04
C PRO A 119 -1.39 -21.00 -10.27
N ALA A 120 -2.39 -20.13 -10.15
CA ALA A 120 -2.21 -18.78 -9.60
C ALA A 120 -1.63 -18.79 -8.19
N GLU A 121 -2.03 -19.77 -7.37
CA GLU A 121 -1.57 -19.98 -5.99
C GLU A 121 -0.07 -20.33 -5.93
N LEU A 122 0.48 -20.83 -7.04
CA LEU A 122 1.87 -21.24 -7.16
C LEU A 122 2.70 -20.23 -7.92
N ILE A 123 2.15 -19.16 -8.50
CA ILE A 123 2.96 -18.18 -9.25
C ILE A 123 3.89 -17.44 -8.28
N ASP A 124 3.33 -16.88 -7.21
CA ASP A 124 4.10 -16.10 -6.24
C ASP A 124 3.57 -16.28 -4.81
N PRO A 125 3.69 -17.48 -4.23
CA PRO A 125 3.17 -17.80 -2.91
C PRO A 125 3.86 -17.01 -1.78
N ALA A 126 5.08 -16.52 -2.02
CA ALA A 126 5.82 -15.71 -1.05
C ALA A 126 5.59 -14.20 -1.22
N GLY A 127 4.90 -13.76 -2.28
CA GLY A 127 4.83 -12.33 -2.59
C GLY A 127 6.18 -11.74 -3.01
N ASP A 128 7.15 -12.55 -3.46
CA ASP A 128 8.48 -12.10 -3.90
C ASP A 128 8.43 -11.35 -5.23
N PHE A 129 7.34 -11.52 -5.97
CA PHE A 129 6.94 -10.70 -7.11
C PHE A 129 6.18 -9.45 -6.64
N SER A 130 6.38 -9.00 -5.40
CA SER A 130 5.94 -7.70 -4.91
C SER A 130 6.65 -6.60 -5.68
N GLY A 131 6.07 -6.27 -6.83
CA GLY A 131 6.14 -4.98 -7.47
C GLY A 131 7.52 -4.62 -7.99
N ILE A 132 7.62 -4.67 -9.31
CA ILE A 132 8.24 -3.55 -9.99
C ILE A 132 7.62 -2.29 -9.43
N TYR A 133 8.43 -1.61 -8.64
CA TYR A 133 8.26 -0.21 -8.33
C TYR A 133 8.14 0.49 -9.68
N ASP A 134 6.91 0.87 -10.02
CA ASP A 134 6.73 2.00 -10.91
C ASP A 134 6.91 3.24 -10.01
N PRO A 135 8.07 3.93 -10.10
CA PRO A 135 8.29 5.20 -9.42
C PRO A 135 7.44 6.33 -10.00
N GLY A 136 6.35 5.99 -10.69
CA GLY A 136 5.23 6.87 -10.97
C GLY A 136 5.02 7.86 -9.84
N PRO A 137 4.73 9.12 -10.22
CA PRO A 137 4.96 10.33 -9.46
C PRO A 137 4.92 10.15 -7.95
N ASP A 138 6.03 10.45 -7.28
CA ASP A 138 6.07 10.70 -5.84
C ASP A 138 4.84 11.56 -5.46
N LEU A 139 4.30 11.39 -4.26
CA LEU A 139 3.33 12.33 -3.71
C LEU A 139 3.86 13.79 -3.80
N SER A 140 5.17 14.00 -3.89
CA SER A 140 5.76 15.30 -4.23
C SER A 140 5.42 15.84 -5.64
N MET A 141 5.17 15.01 -6.65
CA MET A 141 4.65 15.46 -7.95
C MET A 141 3.18 15.92 -7.87
N LEU A 142 2.42 15.52 -6.83
CA LEU A 142 1.12 16.13 -6.53
C LEU A 142 1.25 17.62 -6.16
N LEU A 143 2.42 18.08 -5.72
CA LEU A 143 2.68 19.49 -5.38
C LEU A 143 2.67 20.40 -6.61
N GLY A 144 3.04 19.88 -7.79
CA GLY A 144 3.22 20.68 -9.01
C GLY A 144 2.02 20.72 -9.97
N GLU A 145 1.35 19.58 -10.20
CA GLU A 145 0.35 19.46 -11.28
C GLU A 145 -1.12 19.58 -10.83
N SER A 146 -1.36 19.61 -9.52
CA SER A 146 -2.68 19.52 -8.88
C SER A 146 -3.64 20.67 -9.22
N ARG A 147 -3.12 21.88 -9.49
CA ARG A 147 -3.96 23.09 -9.64
C ARG A 147 -4.96 23.07 -10.80
N ARG A 148 -4.63 22.48 -11.96
CA ARG A 148 -5.54 22.47 -13.12
C ARG A 148 -6.34 21.17 -13.25
N HIS A 149 -5.76 20.05 -12.81
CA HIS A 149 -6.27 18.73 -13.15
C HIS A 149 -7.16 18.14 -12.05
N LEU A 150 -6.93 18.43 -10.78
CA LEU A 150 -7.69 17.76 -9.71
C LEU A 150 -9.03 18.41 -9.36
N ARG A 151 -9.35 19.58 -9.92
CA ARG A 151 -10.57 20.38 -9.61
C ARG A 151 -11.92 19.69 -9.84
N LYS A 152 -11.96 18.48 -10.39
CA LYS A 152 -13.18 17.77 -10.79
C LYS A 152 -13.50 16.52 -9.97
N VAL A 153 -12.68 16.18 -8.97
CA VAL A 153 -12.87 14.95 -8.19
C VAL A 153 -13.01 15.28 -6.71
N ASP A 154 -14.10 14.82 -6.09
CA ASP A 154 -14.26 14.85 -4.63
C ASP A 154 -13.43 13.73 -4.00
N ILE A 155 -12.60 14.06 -3.00
CA ILE A 155 -11.62 13.11 -2.45
C ILE A 155 -11.86 12.90 -0.96
N ILE A 156 -11.92 11.63 -0.56
CA ILE A 156 -11.78 11.18 0.82
C ILE A 156 -10.47 10.39 0.88
N MET A 157 -9.58 10.74 1.81
CA MET A 157 -8.33 10.04 2.05
C MET A 157 -8.21 9.68 3.53
N GLY A 158 -7.63 8.54 3.86
CA GLY A 158 -7.39 8.23 5.26
C GLY A 158 -6.45 7.08 5.45
N HIS A 159 -6.30 6.73 6.72
CA HIS A 159 -5.42 5.68 7.18
C HIS A 159 -6.00 5.07 8.46
N ASN A 160 -5.55 3.87 8.80
CA ASN A 160 -5.89 3.20 10.04
C ASN A 160 -4.87 3.60 11.12
N ARG A 161 -5.29 3.64 12.38
CA ARG A 161 -4.45 4.10 13.51
C ARG A 161 -3.15 3.30 13.64
N ASP A 162 -3.20 2.03 13.28
CA ASP A 162 -2.13 1.06 13.41
C ASP A 162 -1.91 0.32 12.08
N ASP A 163 -2.00 1.02 10.93
CA ASP A 163 -1.84 0.43 9.58
C ASP A 163 -0.64 -0.50 9.47
N SER A 164 0.52 -0.04 9.91
CA SER A 164 1.76 -0.82 9.88
C SER A 164 1.82 -1.94 10.92
N GLY A 165 0.84 -2.00 11.83
CA GLY A 165 0.73 -3.01 12.86
C GLY A 165 0.82 -4.39 12.26
N SER A 166 0.06 -4.68 11.18
CA SER A 166 -0.02 -5.98 10.48
C SER A 166 1.17 -6.36 9.60
N TRP A 167 2.22 -5.54 9.54
CA TRP A 167 3.37 -5.75 8.64
C TRP A 167 4.49 -6.53 9.36
N TRP A 168 4.29 -7.84 9.61
CA TRP A 168 5.28 -8.80 10.15
C TRP A 168 5.57 -9.98 9.19
N GLY A 169 6.83 -10.48 9.12
CA GLY A 169 7.27 -11.63 8.27
C GLY A 169 8.15 -11.28 7.03
N GLU A 170 9.28 -11.96 6.80
CA GLU A 170 10.45 -11.61 5.93
C GLU A 170 10.32 -10.43 4.93
N GLY A 171 11.06 -9.32 5.14
CA GLY A 171 11.11 -8.15 4.25
C GLY A 171 11.07 -6.81 5.00
N PHE A 172 10.25 -5.85 4.54
CA PHE A 172 9.93 -4.54 5.18
C PHE A 172 9.30 -4.64 6.59
N THR A 173 9.31 -5.82 7.17
CA THR A 173 8.38 -6.29 8.18
C THR A 173 9.09 -6.50 9.51
N MET A 174 8.34 -6.34 10.60
CA MET A 174 8.83 -6.58 11.96
C MET A 174 8.82 -8.10 12.21
N PRO A 175 9.95 -8.77 12.54
CA PRO A 175 9.99 -10.23 12.63
C PRO A 175 9.15 -10.84 13.75
N HIS A 176 8.84 -10.09 14.82
CA HIS A 176 8.00 -10.54 15.92
C HIS A 176 7.45 -9.37 16.76
N ILE A 177 6.38 -9.63 17.52
CA ILE A 177 5.72 -8.63 18.38
C ILE A 177 6.46 -8.29 19.68
N ASN A 178 7.45 -9.11 20.07
CA ASN A 178 8.25 -8.94 21.29
C ASN A 178 9.60 -8.26 21.01
N PHE A 179 9.60 -7.09 20.37
CA PHE A 179 10.84 -6.33 20.10
C PHE A 179 11.50 -5.86 21.40
N THR A 180 12.81 -6.02 21.50
CA THR A 180 13.64 -5.24 22.41
C THR A 180 14.05 -3.90 21.76
N ARG A 181 14.63 -2.98 22.55
CA ARG A 181 15.24 -1.75 22.01
C ARG A 181 16.34 -2.05 20.99
N GLU A 182 17.10 -3.11 21.24
CA GLU A 182 18.18 -3.55 20.36
C GLU A 182 17.65 -4.16 19.06
N ASP A 183 16.53 -4.89 19.11
CA ASP A 183 15.83 -5.36 17.91
C ASP A 183 15.32 -4.20 17.07
N PHE A 184 14.72 -3.18 17.71
CA PHE A 184 14.31 -1.95 17.03
C PHE A 184 15.50 -1.25 16.35
N ARG A 185 16.64 -1.12 17.04
CA ARG A 185 17.87 -0.53 16.46
C ARG A 185 18.33 -1.29 15.22
N LYS A 186 18.53 -2.61 15.33
CA LYS A 186 18.99 -3.46 14.21
C LYS A 186 18.00 -3.47 13.04
N TRP A 187 16.71 -3.51 13.35
CA TRP A 187 15.68 -3.45 12.33
C TRP A 187 15.68 -2.09 11.62
N ALA A 188 15.77 -0.98 12.36
CA ALA A 188 15.85 0.37 11.78
C ALA A 188 17.08 0.53 10.87
N GLU A 189 18.23 -0.02 11.24
CA GLU A 189 19.45 -0.04 10.41
C GLU A 189 19.24 -0.78 9.08
N ARG A 190 18.50 -1.89 9.11
CA ARG A 190 18.17 -2.65 7.89
C ARG A 190 17.13 -1.94 7.03
N SER A 191 16.12 -1.32 7.63
CA SER A 191 14.97 -0.75 6.92
C SER A 191 15.20 0.68 6.43
N TRP A 192 16.02 1.47 7.12
CA TRP A 192 16.32 2.88 6.77
C TRP A 192 17.78 3.14 6.40
N HIS A 193 18.66 2.14 6.51
CA HIS A 193 20.06 2.24 6.15
C HIS A 193 20.74 3.48 6.78
N GLY A 194 21.27 4.40 5.97
CA GLY A 194 21.93 5.63 6.43
C GLY A 194 21.04 6.60 7.21
N PHE A 195 19.71 6.48 7.13
CA PHE A 195 18.75 7.30 7.89
C PHE A 195 18.43 6.76 9.27
N SER A 196 18.84 5.52 9.57
CA SER A 196 18.55 4.87 10.84
C SER A 196 18.89 5.70 12.08
N PRO A 197 19.97 6.52 12.15
CA PRO A 197 20.22 7.35 13.33
C PRO A 197 19.14 8.39 13.59
N ARG A 198 18.57 8.99 12.52
CA ARG A 198 17.47 9.97 12.64
C ARG A 198 16.16 9.31 13.07
N VAL A 199 15.89 8.10 12.56
CA VAL A 199 14.74 7.32 12.99
C VAL A 199 14.87 6.98 14.46
N PHE A 200 16.06 6.54 14.88
CA PHE A 200 16.31 6.22 16.27
C PHE A 200 16.14 7.46 17.17
N GLU A 201 16.74 8.59 16.82
CA GLU A 201 16.59 9.86 17.57
C GLU A 201 15.12 10.31 17.70
N ALA A 202 14.32 10.15 16.63
CA ALA A 202 12.92 10.54 16.63
C ALA A 202 12.03 9.62 17.45
N TYR A 203 12.33 8.31 17.49
CA TYR A 203 11.44 7.28 18.03
C TYR A 203 11.95 6.55 19.27
N ASP A 204 13.18 6.81 19.76
CA ASP A 204 13.73 6.30 21.03
C ASP A 204 13.09 6.98 22.25
N ARG A 205 11.75 6.95 22.31
CA ARG A 205 10.88 7.61 23.30
C ARG A 205 9.73 6.68 23.71
N PRO A 206 10.03 5.53 24.33
CA PRO A 206 9.03 4.48 24.60
C PRO A 206 7.86 4.98 25.46
N GLU A 207 8.08 5.88 26.42
CA GLU A 207 7.01 6.42 27.25
C GLU A 207 6.00 7.26 26.47
N GLU A 208 6.45 7.97 25.42
CA GLU A 208 5.55 8.70 24.53
C GLU A 208 4.68 7.73 23.72
N VAL A 209 5.28 6.64 23.24
CA VAL A 209 4.59 5.58 22.50
C VAL A 209 3.55 4.88 23.39
N ASP A 210 3.90 4.54 24.63
CA ASP A 210 2.96 3.93 25.60
C ASP A 210 1.80 4.87 25.91
N ARG A 211 2.04 6.18 25.99
CA ARG A 211 0.98 7.17 26.22
C ARG A 211 -0.02 7.23 25.05
N ILE A 212 0.45 7.18 23.80
CA ILE A 212 -0.42 7.31 22.62
C ILE A 212 -0.99 5.96 22.13
N ARG A 213 -0.33 4.85 22.49
CA ARG A 213 -0.72 3.47 22.17
C ARG A 213 -0.56 2.59 23.43
N PRO A 214 -1.49 2.67 24.38
CA PRO A 214 -1.39 1.99 25.68
C PRO A 214 -1.69 0.47 25.62
N ASP A 215 -1.76 -0.12 24.43
CA ASP A 215 -1.97 -1.56 24.29
C ASP A 215 -0.70 -2.32 24.64
N HIS A 216 -0.67 -2.97 25.81
CA HIS A 216 0.50 -3.69 26.34
C HIS A 216 0.59 -5.15 25.88
N SER A 217 -0.25 -5.60 24.96
CA SER A 217 -0.17 -6.99 24.47
C SER A 217 0.99 -7.23 23.49
N THR A 218 1.66 -6.17 23.03
CA THR A 218 2.96 -6.20 22.32
C THR A 218 4.03 -5.47 23.13
N SER A 219 5.29 -5.55 22.71
CA SER A 219 6.33 -4.71 23.33
C SER A 219 6.21 -3.24 22.90
N VAL A 220 6.62 -2.31 23.76
CA VAL A 220 6.65 -0.88 23.41
C VAL A 220 7.51 -0.63 22.17
N TRP A 221 8.62 -1.36 22.01
CA TRP A 221 9.51 -1.23 20.86
C TRP A 221 8.90 -1.76 19.55
N PHE A 222 7.98 -2.72 19.61
CA PHE A 222 7.21 -3.13 18.45
C PHE A 222 6.22 -2.02 18.06
N ARG A 223 5.51 -1.44 19.03
CA ARG A 223 4.64 -0.28 18.77
C ARG A 223 5.41 0.92 18.25
N THR A 224 6.63 1.14 18.73
CA THR A 224 7.56 2.17 18.23
C THR A 224 7.93 1.91 16.77
N ALA A 225 8.35 0.68 16.44
CA ALA A 225 8.68 0.29 15.08
C ALA A 225 7.48 0.46 14.14
N SER A 226 6.31 -0.04 14.53
CA SER A 226 5.05 0.17 13.82
C SER A 226 4.78 1.66 13.61
N LEU A 227 4.90 2.49 14.65
CA LEU A 227 4.64 3.93 14.54
C LEU A 227 5.58 4.59 13.52
N ALA A 228 6.86 4.22 13.51
CA ALA A 228 7.83 4.72 12.54
C ALA A 228 7.44 4.34 11.10
N VAL A 229 7.03 3.09 10.84
CA VAL A 229 6.53 2.67 9.52
C VAL A 229 5.26 3.44 9.16
N LEU A 230 4.30 3.57 10.08
CA LEU A 230 3.03 4.26 9.84
C LEU A 230 3.27 5.71 9.41
N HIS A 231 4.07 6.43 10.19
CA HIS A 231 4.37 7.82 9.93
C HIS A 231 5.05 7.99 8.59
N GLN A 232 6.01 7.13 8.25
CA GLN A 232 6.67 7.20 6.97
C GLN A 232 5.72 6.84 5.83
N HIS A 233 5.10 5.66 5.85
CA HIS A 233 4.50 5.07 4.65
C HIS A 233 3.03 5.42 4.45
N PHE A 234 2.28 5.81 5.49
CA PHE A 234 0.83 6.00 5.36
C PHE A 234 0.40 7.37 5.85
N MET A 235 0.65 7.68 7.13
CA MET A 235 0.06 8.83 7.80
C MET A 235 0.61 10.18 7.29
N CYS A 236 1.91 10.43 7.43
CA CYS A 236 2.48 11.71 7.02
C CYS A 236 2.32 11.99 5.51
N PRO A 237 2.49 11.02 4.61
CA PRO A 237 2.25 11.23 3.19
C PRO A 237 0.79 11.54 2.87
N ALA A 238 -0.17 10.85 3.50
CA ALA A 238 -1.60 11.17 3.34
C ALA A 238 -1.91 12.61 3.78
N PHE A 239 -1.38 13.05 4.92
CA PHE A 239 -1.53 14.43 5.37
C PHE A 239 -0.85 15.45 4.44
N ALA A 240 0.34 15.15 3.95
CA ALA A 240 1.05 16.01 3.00
C ALA A 240 0.27 16.14 1.67
N ALA A 241 -0.29 15.05 1.16
CA ALA A 241 -1.13 15.02 -0.03
C ALA A 241 -2.41 15.85 0.16
N ALA A 242 -3.13 15.60 1.26
CA ALA A 242 -4.35 16.33 1.58
C ALA A 242 -4.10 17.84 1.75
N GLY A 243 -3.03 18.23 2.46
CA GLY A 243 -2.64 19.63 2.60
C GLY A 243 -2.29 20.30 1.27
N THR A 244 -1.64 19.55 0.37
CA THR A 244 -1.33 20.01 -0.99
C THR A 244 -2.60 20.25 -1.80
N TRP A 245 -3.54 19.32 -1.76
CA TRP A 245 -4.82 19.42 -2.45
C TRP A 245 -5.68 20.57 -1.92
N ALA A 246 -5.70 20.76 -0.61
CA ALA A 246 -6.35 21.92 0.01
C ALA A 246 -5.73 23.24 -0.48
N ASN A 247 -4.40 23.35 -0.52
CA ASN A 247 -3.68 24.52 -1.06
C ASN A 247 -3.91 24.74 -2.58
N ALA A 248 -4.27 23.70 -3.31
CA ALA A 248 -4.67 23.76 -4.71
C ALA A 248 -6.15 24.16 -4.91
N GLY A 249 -6.91 24.34 -3.83
CA GLY A 249 -8.33 24.72 -3.84
C GLY A 249 -9.29 23.54 -3.99
N LEU A 250 -8.86 22.32 -3.66
CA LEU A 250 -9.75 21.18 -3.45
C LEU A 250 -10.22 21.13 -2.00
N ASN A 251 -11.28 20.37 -1.74
CA ASN A 251 -11.79 20.13 -0.40
C ASN A 251 -11.67 18.64 -0.04
N PRO A 252 -10.46 18.11 0.21
CA PRO A 252 -10.31 16.72 0.61
C PRO A 252 -10.84 16.51 2.03
N TYR A 253 -11.54 15.40 2.26
CA TYR A 253 -11.84 14.92 3.60
C TYR A 253 -10.77 13.94 4.05
N VAL A 254 -10.24 14.12 5.26
CA VAL A 254 -9.26 13.21 5.84
C VAL A 254 -9.87 12.47 7.02
N TYR A 255 -9.69 11.14 7.08
CA TYR A 255 -10.11 10.34 8.22
C TYR A 255 -8.95 9.55 8.83
N ARG A 256 -9.09 9.24 10.12
CA ARG A 256 -8.33 8.23 10.83
C ARG A 256 -9.30 7.18 11.36
N PHE A 257 -9.08 5.92 11.03
CA PHE A 257 -9.90 4.82 11.52
C PHE A 257 -9.26 4.20 12.77
N ASP A 258 -9.99 4.21 13.89
CA ASP A 258 -9.48 3.81 15.21
C ASP A 258 -10.11 2.52 15.75
N GLN A 259 -11.13 1.99 15.08
CA GLN A 259 -11.87 0.83 15.56
C GLN A 259 -11.02 -0.43 15.40
N ILE A 260 -10.75 -1.10 16.52
CA ILE A 260 -10.08 -2.41 16.54
C ILE A 260 -11.16 -3.49 16.32
N PRO A 261 -11.10 -4.32 15.26
CA PRO A 261 -12.03 -5.43 15.10
C PRO A 261 -11.91 -6.42 16.28
N LYS A 262 -13.04 -6.77 16.90
CA LYS A 262 -13.09 -7.79 17.96
C LYS A 262 -13.13 -9.19 17.32
N ASP A 263 -12.43 -10.16 17.93
CA ASP A 263 -12.54 -11.59 17.63
C ASP A 263 -12.19 -12.06 16.21
N LYS A 264 -11.38 -11.32 15.46
CA LYS A 264 -10.95 -11.73 14.11
C LYS A 264 -9.59 -12.41 14.10
N LYS A 265 -9.62 -13.64 13.60
CA LYS A 265 -8.49 -14.33 12.96
C LYS A 265 -8.14 -13.55 11.69
N VAL A 266 -7.03 -12.81 11.67
CA VAL A 266 -6.58 -12.18 10.42
C VAL A 266 -5.82 -13.20 9.59
N ILE A 267 -6.14 -13.20 8.29
CA ILE A 267 -5.36 -13.89 7.28
C ILE A 267 -4.03 -13.13 7.21
N CYS A 268 -2.96 -13.74 7.73
CA CYS A 268 -1.64 -13.18 7.59
C CYS A 268 -1.31 -12.97 6.11
N SER A 269 -0.66 -11.85 5.81
CA SER A 269 0.00 -11.64 4.52
C SER A 269 0.96 -12.80 4.25
N ALA A 270 1.00 -13.25 2.99
CA ALA A 270 1.39 -14.57 2.49
C ALA A 270 2.78 -15.14 2.90
N MET A 271 3.60 -14.45 3.68
CA MET A 271 4.98 -14.84 3.99
C MET A 271 5.15 -15.75 5.23
N VAL A 272 4.10 -16.03 6.00
CA VAL A 272 4.19 -16.86 7.24
C VAL A 272 3.15 -17.99 7.29
N CYS A 273 2.38 -18.21 6.21
CA CYS A 273 1.37 -19.28 6.17
C CYS A 273 1.96 -20.58 5.61
N ASP A 274 2.87 -21.23 6.34
CA ASP A 274 3.41 -22.55 5.98
C ASP A 274 2.45 -23.73 6.24
N GLY A 275 1.15 -23.44 6.43
CA GLY A 275 0.14 -24.45 6.76
C GLY A 275 0.22 -24.98 8.19
N THR A 276 1.12 -24.47 9.04
CA THR A 276 1.12 -24.74 10.49
C THR A 276 0.35 -23.70 11.31
N GLU A 277 -0.37 -22.79 10.62
CA GLU A 277 -1.15 -21.64 11.10
C GLU A 277 -1.47 -21.64 12.62
N THR A 278 -0.61 -20.99 13.42
CA THR A 278 -1.20 -20.10 14.41
C THR A 278 -1.72 -18.91 13.66
N VAL A 279 -3.02 -18.93 13.39
CA VAL A 279 -3.85 -17.74 13.41
C VAL A 279 -3.30 -16.82 14.50
N ALA A 280 -2.58 -15.77 14.13
CA ALA A 280 -2.14 -14.79 15.10
C ALA A 280 -3.41 -14.05 15.55
N ASN A 281 -3.74 -14.18 16.84
CA ASN A 281 -4.77 -13.37 17.44
C ASN A 281 -4.36 -11.90 17.23
N LEU A 282 -5.22 -11.07 16.64
CA LEU A 282 -4.97 -9.62 16.46
C LEU A 282 -4.75 -8.87 17.78
N ASN A 283 -4.79 -9.57 18.92
CA ASN A 283 -4.47 -9.02 20.22
C ASN A 283 -3.10 -8.32 20.16
N GLY A 284 -3.12 -7.00 20.10
CA GLY A 284 -1.93 -6.16 20.18
C GLY A 284 -1.52 -5.39 18.96
N VAL A 285 -2.20 -5.58 17.83
CA VAL A 285 -1.81 -4.95 16.56
C VAL A 285 -2.72 -3.77 16.20
N GLY A 286 -3.77 -3.57 17.01
CA GLY A 286 -4.65 -2.41 16.96
C GLY A 286 -5.52 -2.35 15.70
N SER A 287 -5.80 -1.12 15.25
CA SER A 287 -6.55 -0.86 14.03
C SER A 287 -5.62 -1.02 12.83
N CYS A 288 -5.46 -2.26 12.38
CA CYS A 288 -4.49 -2.75 11.40
C CYS A 288 -4.71 -2.24 9.96
N HIS A 289 -3.79 -2.54 9.03
CA HIS A 289 -4.00 -2.33 7.59
C HIS A 289 -5.25 -3.05 7.08
N GLY A 290 -6.08 -2.36 6.30
CA GLY A 290 -7.34 -2.90 5.76
C GLY A 290 -8.44 -3.22 6.79
N CYS A 291 -8.23 -2.94 8.08
CA CYS A 291 -9.22 -3.18 9.13
C CYS A 291 -10.52 -2.35 8.96
N ASP A 292 -10.49 -1.29 8.15
CA ASP A 292 -11.61 -0.42 7.78
C ASP A 292 -12.48 -0.99 6.63
N ILE A 293 -11.92 -1.84 5.76
CA ILE A 293 -12.62 -2.38 4.57
C ILE A 293 -13.95 -3.07 4.94
N PRO A 294 -14.02 -3.97 5.94
CA PRO A 294 -15.29 -4.62 6.28
C PRO A 294 -16.39 -3.64 6.69
N PHE A 295 -16.02 -2.46 7.23
CA PHE A 295 -16.99 -1.42 7.60
C PHE A 295 -17.53 -0.67 6.37
N TRP A 296 -16.73 -0.50 5.33
CA TRP A 296 -17.17 0.13 4.07
C TRP A 296 -18.27 -0.69 3.40
N PHE A 297 -18.11 -2.02 3.40
CA PHE A 297 -19.04 -2.95 2.76
C PHE A 297 -20.15 -3.44 3.70
N GLN A 298 -20.31 -2.80 4.87
CA GLN A 298 -21.29 -3.16 5.89
C GLN A 298 -21.24 -4.65 6.26
N GLN A 299 -20.07 -5.26 6.15
CA GLN A 299 -19.79 -6.61 6.63
C GLN A 299 -19.59 -6.62 8.15
N GLY A 300 -20.11 -5.61 8.86
CA GLY A 300 -20.07 -5.52 10.32
C GLY A 300 -20.74 -6.69 11.02
N SER A 301 -21.70 -7.36 10.37
CA SER A 301 -22.27 -8.63 10.85
C SER A 301 -21.26 -9.78 10.85
N LEU A 302 -20.20 -9.73 10.03
CA LEU A 302 -19.06 -10.63 10.16
C LEU A 302 -18.17 -10.24 11.36
N LEU A 303 -18.32 -9.04 11.93
CA LEU A 303 -17.50 -8.49 13.03
C LEU A 303 -18.19 -8.52 14.40
N SER A 304 -19.48 -8.90 14.45
CA SER A 304 -20.24 -9.09 15.68
C SER A 304 -20.63 -10.56 15.81
N ASN A 305 -20.33 -11.20 16.94
CA ASN A 305 -20.72 -12.60 17.26
C ASN A 305 -22.24 -12.79 17.48
N ASP A 306 -23.11 -11.95 16.89
CA ASP A 306 -24.56 -12.09 16.99
C ASP A 306 -25.13 -12.98 15.87
N GLN A 307 -24.49 -14.12 15.60
CA GLN A 307 -25.07 -15.28 14.92
C GLN A 307 -24.59 -16.59 15.53
#